data_AF-A0A7V7MHV3-F1
#
_entry.id   AF-A0A7V7MHV3-F1
#
_cell.length_a   1.000
_cell.length_b   1.000
_cell.length_c   1.000
_cell.angle_alpha   90.00
_cell.angle_beta   90.00
_cell.angle_gamma   90.00
#
_symmetry.space_group_name_H-M   'P 1'
#
loop_
_entity.id
_entity.type
_entity.pdbx_description
1 polymer ?
#
loop_
_entity_poly.entity_id
_entity_poly.type
_entity_poly.pdbx_seq_one_letter_code
_entity_poly.pdbx_strand_id
1 'polypeptide(L)'
;MPARRRTLVLWLLLGLSLALLPGCASKDAWVDNEVGRDYRFTFADGSWLKKPATLQGKLTLDTGEEYWVQLTAMPGEMAATAAKRWASLLNKKRARMAESSSNSIVIHRVQRLVLLSPMAGLKTRDLGPSERTGPR
;
A
#
# COMPACT_ATOMS: atom_id res chain seq x y z
N MET A 1 34.49 14.70 -62.59
CA MET A 1 35.17 13.42 -62.24
C MET A 1 35.53 13.45 -60.75
N PRO A 2 35.77 12.30 -60.11
CA PRO A 2 34.97 11.57 -59.11
C PRO A 2 35.15 12.10 -57.66
N ALA A 3 34.21 11.96 -56.73
CA ALA A 3 33.74 10.76 -55.99
C ALA A 3 34.75 10.12 -55.00
N ARG A 4 34.27 9.98 -53.74
CA ARG A 4 34.53 8.94 -52.69
C ARG A 4 35.09 9.51 -51.40
N ARG A 5 34.24 9.66 -50.37
CA ARG A 5 33.86 8.64 -49.35
C ARG A 5 35.02 8.26 -48.43
N ARG A 6 34.87 8.56 -47.13
CA ARG A 6 34.76 7.53 -46.08
C ARG A 6 34.35 8.12 -44.73
N THR A 7 33.25 7.56 -44.22
CA THR A 7 32.62 7.69 -42.91
C THR A 7 33.38 6.88 -41.86
N LEU A 8 33.46 7.38 -40.61
CA LEU A 8 33.58 6.62 -39.34
C LEU A 8 33.59 7.65 -38.18
N VAL A 9 32.43 8.01 -37.61
CA VAL A 9 31.84 7.47 -36.37
C VAL A 9 32.85 7.35 -35.22
N LEU A 10 32.73 8.24 -34.22
CA LEU A 10 33.02 7.88 -32.84
C LEU A 10 32.08 8.63 -31.89
N TRP A 11 31.02 7.91 -31.50
CA TRP A 11 30.19 8.17 -30.34
C TRP A 11 31.05 8.18 -29.08
N LEU A 12 31.09 9.28 -28.32
CA LEU A 12 31.56 9.22 -26.94
C LEU A 12 30.99 10.38 -26.11
N LEU A 13 30.42 10.00 -24.96
CA LEU A 13 30.10 10.81 -23.79
C LEU A 13 28.73 11.50 -23.78
N LEU A 14 27.70 10.71 -24.05
CA LEU A 14 26.40 10.83 -23.37
C LEU A 14 26.57 10.32 -21.93
N GLY A 15 27.27 11.08 -21.11
CA GLY A 15 27.73 10.65 -19.80
C GLY A 15 27.53 11.73 -18.76
N LEU A 16 26.66 11.42 -17.79
CA LEU A 16 26.86 11.79 -16.40
C LEU A 16 26.39 13.18 -15.92
N SER A 17 25.10 13.48 -16.12
CA SER A 17 24.39 14.45 -15.25
C SER A 17 22.98 13.96 -14.90
N LEU A 18 22.85 12.67 -14.53
CA LEU A 18 21.66 12.13 -13.87
C LEU A 18 21.87 12.13 -12.35
N ALA A 19 22.21 13.29 -11.79
CA ALA A 19 22.29 13.50 -10.35
C ALA A 19 21.46 14.73 -10.01
N LEU A 20 20.72 14.63 -8.91
CA LEU A 20 19.66 15.54 -8.44
C LEU A 20 18.28 15.29 -9.05
N LEU A 21 17.77 14.07 -8.86
CA LEU A 21 16.37 13.96 -8.47
C LEU A 21 16.24 14.71 -7.13
N PRO A 22 15.38 15.74 -7.03
CA PRO A 22 15.15 16.43 -5.76
C PRO A 22 14.67 15.39 -4.77
N GLY A 23 15.26 15.39 -3.58
CA GLY A 23 15.00 14.43 -2.52
C GLY A 23 13.50 14.13 -2.43
N CYS A 24 13.15 12.87 -2.69
CA CYS A 24 11.88 12.34 -2.25
C CYS A 24 11.82 12.62 -0.75
N ALA A 25 11.10 13.68 -0.36
CA ALA A 25 10.54 13.77 0.96
C ALA A 25 9.63 12.54 1.08
N SER A 26 10.22 11.43 1.52
CA SER A 26 9.46 10.24 1.84
C SER A 26 8.46 10.70 2.87
N LYS A 27 7.17 10.72 2.51
CA LYS A 27 6.11 10.79 3.51
C LYS A 27 6.50 9.77 4.59
N ASP A 28 6.70 10.25 5.81
CA ASP A 28 7.11 9.40 6.91
C ASP A 28 6.16 8.22 6.97
N ALA A 29 6.74 7.02 7.11
CA ALA A 29 5.93 5.81 7.18
C ALA A 29 5.03 5.93 8.41
N TRP A 30 3.74 5.65 8.23
CA TRP A 30 2.80 5.65 9.33
C TRP A 30 3.10 4.48 10.29
N VAL A 31 3.51 3.34 9.74
CA VAL A 31 4.19 2.28 10.49
C VAL A 31 5.40 1.78 9.70
N ASP A 32 6.47 1.47 10.42
CA ASP A 32 7.69 0.83 9.91
C ASP A 32 8.17 -0.17 10.96
N ASN A 33 8.00 -1.46 10.68
CA ASN A 33 8.26 -2.55 11.61
C ASN A 33 9.42 -3.40 11.10
N GLU A 34 10.26 -3.91 12.02
CA GLU A 34 11.32 -4.87 11.65
C GLU A 34 10.73 -6.19 11.14
N VAL A 35 9.62 -6.63 11.73
CA VAL A 35 8.89 -7.86 11.39
C VAL A 35 7.44 -7.56 10.98
N GLY A 36 6.83 -8.45 10.21
CA GLY A 36 5.41 -8.36 9.84
C GLY A 36 4.48 -8.36 11.05
N ARG A 37 3.54 -7.40 11.07
CA ARG A 37 2.51 -7.27 12.12
C ARG A 37 1.11 -7.22 11.53
N ASP A 38 0.14 -7.62 12.34
CA ASP A 38 -1.27 -7.57 11.97
C ASP A 38 -1.90 -6.26 12.46
N TYR A 39 -2.62 -5.56 11.59
CA TYR A 39 -3.27 -4.30 11.91
C TYR A 39 -4.77 -4.37 11.67
N ARG A 40 -5.55 -3.99 12.68
CA ARG A 40 -6.99 -3.84 12.57
C ARG A 40 -7.37 -2.39 12.32
N PHE A 41 -8.11 -2.15 11.24
CA PHE A 41 -8.77 -0.89 10.93
C PHE A 41 -10.27 -1.06 11.17
N THR A 42 -10.84 -0.25 12.06
CA THR A 42 -12.24 -0.32 12.47
C THR A 42 -12.95 0.97 12.05
N PHE A 43 -14.12 0.86 11.40
CA PHE A 43 -14.93 2.02 11.09
C PHE A 43 -15.42 2.69 12.38
N ALA A 44 -15.32 4.02 12.45
CA ALA A 44 -15.76 4.77 13.64
C ALA A 44 -17.29 4.61 13.88
N ASP A 45 -18.06 4.51 12.80
CA ASP A 45 -19.49 4.20 12.83
C ASP A 45 -19.69 2.70 12.61
N GLY A 46 -20.19 1.98 13.63
CA GLY A 46 -20.19 0.51 13.66
C GLY A 46 -21.25 -0.19 12.81
N SER A 47 -22.23 0.53 12.26
CA SER A 47 -23.34 -0.05 11.48
C SER A 47 -23.44 0.58 10.10
N TRP A 48 -23.87 1.84 10.04
CA TRP A 48 -23.97 2.65 8.82
C TRP A 48 -22.99 3.80 8.90
N LEU A 49 -22.19 3.99 7.86
CA LEU A 49 -21.18 5.04 7.81
C LEU A 49 -21.85 6.41 7.70
N LYS A 50 -21.59 7.32 8.66
CA LYS A 50 -22.07 8.71 8.61
C LYS A 50 -21.10 9.61 7.87
N LYS A 51 -19.82 9.24 7.88
CA LYS A 51 -18.72 9.94 7.22
C LYS A 51 -17.95 8.99 6.30
N PRO A 52 -17.27 9.50 5.27
CA PRO A 52 -16.40 8.67 4.46
C PRO A 52 -15.29 8.05 5.31
N ALA A 53 -14.92 6.81 4.98
CA ALA A 53 -13.78 6.13 5.56
C ALA A 53 -12.79 5.75 4.46
N THR A 54 -11.53 6.18 4.61
CA THR A 54 -10.52 6.04 3.56
C THR A 54 -9.20 5.53 4.12
N LEU A 55 -8.65 4.51 3.47
CA LEU A 55 -7.27 4.06 3.61
C LEU A 55 -6.59 4.18 2.25
N GLN A 56 -5.63 5.10 2.13
CA GLN A 56 -4.88 5.30 0.89
C GLN A 56 -3.39 5.38 1.19
N GLY A 57 -2.61 4.53 0.55
CA GLY A 57 -1.22 4.38 0.90
C GLY A 57 -0.45 3.36 0.07
N LYS A 58 0.82 3.21 0.41
CA LYS A 58 1.66 2.10 -0.02
C LYS A 58 1.84 1.14 1.14
N LEU A 59 1.52 -0.12 0.93
CA LEU A 59 1.61 -1.19 1.90
C LEU A 59 2.73 -2.15 1.47
N THR A 60 3.70 -2.39 2.35
CA THR A 60 4.76 -3.37 2.18
C THR A 60 4.55 -4.51 3.16
N LEU A 61 4.49 -5.74 2.65
CA LEU A 61 4.39 -6.93 3.48
C LEU A 61 5.78 -7.40 3.93
N ASP A 62 5.83 -8.24 4.96
CA ASP A 62 7.07 -8.84 5.47
C ASP A 62 7.81 -9.76 4.47
N THR A 63 7.15 -10.14 3.37
CA THR A 63 7.76 -10.81 2.21
C THR A 63 8.56 -9.84 1.34
N GLY A 64 8.50 -8.53 1.60
CA GLY A 64 9.06 -7.47 0.77
C GLY A 64 8.15 -7.06 -0.39
N GLU A 65 6.99 -7.70 -0.58
CA GLU A 65 6.03 -7.35 -1.62
C GLU A 65 5.36 -6.00 -1.34
N GLU A 66 5.29 -5.13 -2.35
CA GLU A 66 4.66 -3.80 -2.24
C GLU A 66 3.33 -3.71 -2.99
N TYR A 67 2.33 -3.09 -2.35
CA TYR A 67 1.00 -2.88 -2.90
C TYR A 67 0.53 -1.45 -2.69
N TRP A 68 0.12 -0.78 -3.78
CA TRP A 68 -0.68 0.43 -3.68
C TRP A 68 -2.11 0.07 -3.24
N VAL A 69 -2.53 0.69 -2.14
CA VAL A 69 -3.86 0.52 -1.55
C VAL A 69 -4.64 1.82 -1.63
N GLN A 70 -5.86 1.73 -2.15
CA GLN A 70 -6.84 2.80 -2.11
C GLN A 70 -8.20 2.17 -1.84
N LEU A 71 -8.62 2.27 -0.60
CA LEU A 71 -9.85 1.68 -0.09
C LEU A 71 -10.71 2.80 0.45
N THR A 72 -11.89 2.98 -0.15
CA THR A 72 -12.85 4.02 0.24
C THR A 72 -14.21 3.39 0.51
N ALA A 73 -14.88 3.87 1.54
CA ALA A 73 -16.24 3.53 1.92
C ALA A 73 -17.05 4.81 2.09
N MET A 74 -18.25 4.83 1.52
CA MET A 74 -19.03 6.05 1.36
C MET A 74 -20.07 6.21 2.48
N PRO A 75 -20.50 7.44 2.80
CA PRO A 75 -21.65 7.65 3.68
C PRO A 75 -22.87 6.86 3.20
N GLY A 76 -23.61 6.26 4.13
CA GLY A 76 -24.77 5.42 3.83
C GLY A 76 -24.44 3.97 3.41
N GLU A 77 -23.16 3.60 3.30
CA GLU A 77 -22.77 2.19 3.15
C GLU A 77 -22.78 1.49 4.53
N MET A 78 -23.18 0.20 4.56
CA MET A 78 -23.01 -0.62 5.77
C MET A 78 -21.52 -0.91 5.99
N ALA A 79 -21.02 -0.71 7.22
CA ALA A 79 -19.64 -0.94 7.59
C ALA A 79 -19.18 -2.39 7.30
N ALA A 80 -20.06 -3.36 7.53
CA ALA A 80 -19.81 -4.78 7.22
C ALA A 80 -19.57 -5.01 5.73
N THR A 81 -20.39 -4.38 4.89
CA THR A 81 -20.30 -4.48 3.43
C THR A 81 -19.00 -3.86 2.93
N ALA A 82 -18.64 -2.68 3.46
CA ALA A 82 -17.38 -2.02 3.16
C ALA A 82 -16.17 -2.87 3.56
N ALA A 83 -16.16 -3.40 4.79
CA ALA A 83 -15.09 -4.28 5.29
C ALA A 83 -14.89 -5.51 4.39
N LYS A 84 -15.99 -6.21 4.06
CA LYS A 84 -15.96 -7.41 3.21
C LYS A 84 -15.45 -7.10 1.81
N ARG A 85 -15.90 -5.99 1.23
CA ARG A 85 -15.44 -5.52 -0.09
C ARG A 85 -13.95 -5.22 -0.07
N TRP A 86 -13.47 -4.49 0.93
CA TRP A 86 -12.05 -4.16 1.08
C TRP A 86 -11.18 -5.41 1.24
N ALA A 87 -11.57 -6.36 2.09
CA ALA A 87 -10.85 -7.62 2.26
C ALA A 87 -10.80 -8.42 0.94
N SER A 88 -11.91 -8.47 0.20
CA SER A 88 -11.94 -9.11 -1.13
C SER A 88 -10.97 -8.45 -2.12
N LEU A 89 -10.90 -7.11 -2.16
CA LEU A 89 -9.98 -6.39 -3.05
C LEU A 89 -8.51 -6.65 -2.72
N LEU A 90 -8.15 -6.67 -1.45
CA LEU A 90 -6.78 -7.01 -1.01
C LEU A 90 -6.46 -8.48 -1.32
N ASN A 91 -7.39 -9.40 -1.05
CA ASN A 91 -7.19 -10.82 -1.29
C ASN A 91 -7.09 -11.20 -2.77
N LYS A 92 -7.62 -10.38 -3.69
CA LYS A 92 -7.37 -10.51 -5.13
C LYS A 92 -5.92 -10.21 -5.52
N LYS A 93 -5.24 -9.34 -4.77
CA LYS A 93 -3.82 -9.01 -4.99
C LYS A 93 -2.93 -10.08 -4.38
N ARG A 94 -3.25 -10.51 -3.15
CA ARG A 94 -2.50 -11.53 -2.41
C ARG A 94 -3.44 -12.33 -1.52
N ALA A 95 -3.49 -13.64 -1.71
CA ALA A 95 -4.36 -14.50 -0.90
C ALA A 95 -4.04 -14.34 0.60
N ARG A 96 -5.09 -14.27 1.43
CA ARG A 96 -5.02 -14.13 2.90
C ARG A 96 -4.29 -12.88 3.40
N MET A 97 -4.22 -11.84 2.57
CA MET A 97 -3.68 -10.54 2.96
C MET A 97 -4.58 -9.81 3.95
N ALA A 98 -5.89 -10.04 3.90
CA ALA A 98 -6.83 -9.40 4.79
C ALA A 98 -8.01 -10.28 5.18
N GLU A 99 -8.53 -10.02 6.37
CA GLU A 99 -9.75 -10.61 6.90
C GLU A 99 -10.74 -9.52 7.27
N SER A 100 -12.03 -9.72 6.98
CA SER A 100 -13.09 -8.79 7.35
C SER A 100 -13.92 -9.32 8.51
N SER A 101 -14.31 -8.42 9.41
CA SER A 101 -15.35 -8.64 10.42
C SER A 101 -16.50 -7.63 10.22
N SER A 102 -17.54 -7.69 11.07
CA SER A 102 -18.77 -6.88 10.99
C SER A 102 -18.57 -5.37 10.77
N ASN A 103 -17.45 -4.78 11.21
CA ASN A 103 -17.16 -3.36 10.98
C ASN A 103 -15.65 -3.07 10.93
N SER A 104 -14.84 -4.08 10.66
CA SER A 104 -13.39 -3.92 10.64
C SER A 104 -12.75 -4.75 9.54
N ILE A 105 -11.55 -4.34 9.15
CA ILE A 105 -10.65 -5.14 8.35
C ILE A 105 -9.36 -5.35 9.14
N VAL A 106 -8.84 -6.57 9.14
CA VAL A 106 -7.49 -6.89 9.60
C VAL A 106 -6.63 -7.07 8.36
N ILE A 107 -5.51 -6.36 8.29
CA ILE A 107 -4.49 -6.55 7.26
C ILE A 107 -3.32 -7.26 7.92
N HIS A 108 -2.91 -8.38 7.35
CA HIS A 108 -1.89 -9.24 7.93
C HIS A 108 -0.50 -8.91 7.39
N ARG A 109 0.51 -9.21 8.22
CA ARG A 109 1.92 -9.22 7.82
C ARG A 109 2.43 -7.89 7.26
N VAL A 110 1.88 -6.79 7.76
CA VAL A 110 2.31 -5.44 7.40
C VAL A 110 3.67 -5.18 8.00
N GLN A 111 4.67 -4.99 7.14
CA GLN A 111 5.99 -4.53 7.57
C GLN A 111 6.01 -3.01 7.59
N ARG A 112 5.59 -2.37 6.49
CA ARG A 112 5.57 -0.91 6.34
C ARG A 112 4.27 -0.43 5.73
N LEU A 113 3.73 0.68 6.22
CA LEU A 113 2.59 1.36 5.62
C LEU A 113 2.88 2.85 5.52
N VAL A 114 2.94 3.37 4.30
CA VAL A 114 3.07 4.80 4.02
C VAL A 114 1.70 5.34 3.64
N LEU A 115 1.16 6.26 4.43
CA LEU A 115 -0.13 6.88 4.12
C LEU A 115 0.05 8.02 3.13
N LEU A 116 -0.73 8.01 2.06
CA LEU A 116 -0.79 9.13 1.12
C LEU A 116 -1.79 10.20 1.56
N SER A 117 -2.78 9.83 2.36
CA SER A 117 -3.76 10.73 2.95
C SER A 117 -4.14 10.27 4.37
N PRO A 118 -4.69 11.15 5.22
CA PRO A 118 -5.12 10.76 6.57
C PRO A 118 -6.15 9.61 6.53
N MET A 119 -6.08 8.71 7.51
CA MET A 119 -7.05 7.61 7.68
C MET A 119 -8.38 8.10 8.28
N ALA A 120 -9.02 9.06 7.62
CA ALA A 120 -10.28 9.61 8.08
C ALA A 120 -11.33 8.50 8.23
N GLY A 121 -12.07 8.53 9.36
CA GLY A 121 -13.16 7.58 9.62
C GLY A 121 -12.72 6.20 10.11
N LEU A 122 -11.41 5.94 10.27
CA LEU A 122 -10.87 4.68 10.75
C LEU A 122 -10.17 4.83 12.10
N LYS A 123 -10.39 3.87 12.98
CA LYS A 123 -9.56 3.63 14.18
C LYS A 123 -8.60 2.49 13.86
N THR A 124 -7.33 2.65 14.19
CA THR A 124 -6.33 1.61 13.97
C THR A 124 -5.85 1.01 15.29
N ARG A 125 -5.63 -0.30 15.27
CA ARG A 125 -5.05 -1.05 16.38
C ARG A 125 -4.03 -2.05 15.84
N ASP A 126 -2.82 -1.98 16.38
CA ASP A 126 -1.79 -3.00 16.21
C ASP A 126 -2.19 -4.25 17.03
N LEU A 127 -2.23 -5.41 16.36
CA LEU A 127 -2.58 -6.68 16.98
C LEU A 127 -1.36 -7.50 17.42
N GLY A 128 -0.14 -7.03 17.11
CA GLY A 128 1.10 -7.72 17.40
C GLY A 128 1.77 -8.35 16.18
N PRO A 129 2.87 -9.09 16.40
CA PRO A 129 3.52 -9.87 15.36
C PRO A 129 2.53 -10.81 14.68
N SER A 130 2.59 -10.89 13.35
CA SER A 130 1.78 -11.84 12.61
C SER A 130 2.19 -13.25 12.99
N GLU A 131 1.25 -14.07 13.45
CA GLU A 131 1.52 -15.49 13.61
C GLU A 131 1.94 -16.04 12.25
N ARG A 132 3.17 -16.59 12.17
CA ARG A 132 3.63 -17.37 11.01
C ARG A 132 2.70 -18.57 10.89
N THR A 133 1.59 -18.41 10.20
CA THR A 133 0.83 -19.54 9.69
C THR A 133 1.63 -20.09 8.52
N GLY A 134 2.60 -20.96 8.86
CA GLY A 134 3.12 -21.93 7.92
C GLY A 134 1.97 -22.76 7.33
N PRO A 135 2.16 -23.36 6.15
CA PRO A 135 1.12 -24.16 5.52
C PRO A 135 0.68 -25.28 6.47
N ARG A 136 -0.63 -25.37 6.74
CA ARG A 136 -1.27 -26.62 7.16
C ARG A 136 -1.57 -27.42 5.90
#